data_AF-A0A2R6AL91-F1
#
_entry.id   AF-A0A2R6AL91-F1
#
_cell.length_a   1.000
_cell.length_b   1.000
_cell.length_c   1.000
_cell.angle_alpha   90.00
_cell.angle_beta   90.00
_cell.angle_gamma   90.00
#
_symmetry.space_group_name_H-M   'P 1'
#
loop_
_entity.id
_entity.type
_entity.pdbx_description
1 polymer ?
#
loop_
_entity_poly.entity_id
_entity_poly.type
_entity_poly.pdbx_seq_one_letter_code
_entity_poly.pdbx_strand_id
1 'polypeptide(L)'
;MVDLTEARVAGGGGKSEGPATENVDWYSLALHYSKYYAGKVDIIPKVPITGLRDFSYWYTPGVAAVSLAINKNKDLSFELTGRWNTIAVVGDGS
;
A
#
# COMPACT_ATOMS: atom_id res chain seq x y z
N MET A 1 13.14 13.33 -7.02
CA MET A 1 12.77 14.04 -5.77
C MET A 1 11.72 15.05 -6.18
N VAL A 2 10.46 14.92 -5.72
CA VAL A 2 9.42 15.89 -6.08
C VAL A 2 9.74 17.18 -5.33
N ASP A 3 9.89 18.27 -6.09
CA ASP A 3 10.19 19.57 -5.52
C ASP A 3 8.92 20.11 -4.84
N LEU A 4 8.98 20.28 -3.52
CA LEU A 4 7.85 20.74 -2.70
C LEU A 4 7.73 22.27 -2.66
N THR A 5 8.61 23.00 -3.36
CA THR A 5 8.78 24.46 -3.17
C THR A 5 7.75 25.31 -3.91
N GLU A 6 6.99 24.75 -4.86
CA GLU A 6 6.05 25.52 -5.71
C GLU A 6 4.60 25.65 -5.16
N ALA A 7 4.25 24.98 -4.06
CA ALA A 7 2.91 25.02 -3.47
C ALA A 7 2.63 26.30 -2.65
N ARG A 8 2.99 27.48 -3.17
CA ARG A 8 2.92 28.76 -2.45
C ARG A 8 1.55 29.43 -2.57
N VAL A 9 0.65 29.10 -1.65
CA VAL A 9 -0.65 29.81 -1.49
C VAL A 9 -0.43 31.17 -0.80
N ALA A 10 -1.14 32.21 -1.26
CA ALA A 10 -1.03 33.55 -0.71
C ALA A 10 -2.02 33.79 0.45
N GLY A 11 -1.52 34.13 1.66
CA GLY A 11 -2.37 34.54 2.79
C GLY A 11 -1.63 34.62 4.14
N GLY A 12 -1.45 35.82 4.69
CA GLY A 12 -0.48 36.12 5.77
C GLY A 12 -0.87 35.87 7.24
N GLY A 13 0.09 36.17 8.13
CA GLY A 13 -0.09 36.39 9.58
C GLY A 13 0.38 35.25 10.51
N GLY A 14 1.49 35.45 11.25
CA GLY A 14 2.00 34.50 12.26
C GLY A 14 1.34 34.61 13.64
N LYS A 15 1.62 33.78 14.65
CA LYS A 15 2.70 32.77 14.88
C LYS A 15 2.10 31.57 15.70
N SER A 16 2.80 30.60 16.31
CA SER A 16 4.22 30.33 16.63
C SER A 16 4.46 28.85 16.99
N GLU A 17 5.74 28.43 16.97
CA GLU A 17 6.33 27.17 17.52
C GLU A 17 5.99 25.84 16.79
N GLY A 18 7.05 25.09 16.45
CA GLY A 18 7.06 24.04 15.41
C GLY A 18 7.67 24.56 14.09
N PRO A 19 8.20 23.68 13.20
CA PRO A 19 8.63 24.10 11.86
C PRO A 19 7.41 24.67 11.16
N ALA A 20 7.46 25.97 10.82
CA ALA A 20 6.29 26.80 10.64
C ALA A 20 5.24 26.13 9.73
N THR A 21 4.18 25.62 10.34
CA THR A 21 2.97 25.26 9.61
C THR A 21 2.34 26.57 9.18
N GLU A 22 2.68 26.99 7.97
CA GLU A 22 1.87 27.92 7.18
C GLU A 22 0.40 27.43 7.18
N ASN A 23 -0.55 28.24 6.72
CA ASN A 23 -1.94 27.80 6.59
C ASN A 23 -2.07 26.76 5.46
N VAL A 24 -1.64 25.53 5.73
CA VAL A 24 -1.60 24.40 4.80
C VAL A 24 -3.03 23.92 4.59
N ASP A 25 -3.55 24.12 3.38
CA ASP A 25 -4.82 23.54 2.98
C ASP A 25 -4.67 22.03 2.74
N TRP A 26 -4.90 21.27 3.81
CA TRP A 26 -4.91 19.82 3.81
C TRP A 26 -5.94 19.22 2.84
N TYR A 27 -7.06 19.90 2.56
CA TYR A 27 -8.07 19.39 1.63
C TYR A 27 -7.57 19.46 0.18
N SER A 28 -7.02 20.60 -0.24
CA SER A 28 -6.44 20.75 -1.58
C SER A 28 -5.26 19.79 -1.80
N LEU A 29 -4.39 19.61 -0.81
CA LEU A 29 -3.27 18.64 -0.89
C LEU A 29 -3.77 17.19 -0.93
N ALA A 30 -4.76 16.82 -0.13
CA ALA A 30 -5.34 15.48 -0.15
C ALA A 30 -5.99 15.15 -1.50
N LEU A 31 -6.70 16.11 -2.11
CA LEU A 31 -7.26 15.96 -3.46
C LEU A 31 -6.17 15.86 -4.53
N HIS A 32 -5.15 16.71 -4.46
CA HIS A 32 -4.01 16.69 -5.39
C HIS A 32 -3.29 15.33 -5.38
N TYR A 33 -2.85 14.86 -4.21
CA TYR A 33 -2.12 13.60 -4.12
C TYR A 33 -2.99 12.37 -4.40
N SER A 34 -4.26 12.36 -3.99
CA SER A 34 -5.17 11.25 -4.33
C SER A 34 -5.39 11.14 -5.85
N LYS A 35 -5.40 12.27 -6.57
CA LYS A 35 -5.45 12.30 -8.04
C LYS A 35 -4.11 11.90 -8.67
N TYR A 36 -2.98 12.34 -8.12
CA TYR A 36 -1.65 12.04 -8.64
C TYR A 36 -1.29 10.55 -8.52
N TYR A 37 -1.54 9.93 -7.36
CA TYR A 37 -1.26 8.51 -7.11
C TYR A 37 -2.43 7.57 -7.50
N ALA A 38 -3.54 8.12 -8.01
CA ALA A 38 -4.76 7.38 -8.37
C ALA A 38 -5.32 6.47 -7.25
N GLY A 39 -5.00 6.78 -5.98
CA GLY A 39 -5.28 5.93 -4.84
C GLY A 39 -4.32 6.18 -3.68
N LYS A 40 -4.37 5.31 -2.67
CA LYS A 40 -3.50 5.34 -1.47
C LYS A 40 -2.96 3.96 -1.07
N VAL A 41 -3.36 2.90 -1.77
CA VAL A 41 -3.05 1.50 -1.47
C VAL A 41 -2.47 0.87 -2.73
N ASP A 42 -1.41 0.09 -2.55
CA ASP A 42 -0.74 -0.67 -3.60
C ASP A 42 -0.49 -2.11 -3.09
N ILE A 43 -0.28 -3.05 -4.01
CA ILE A 43 -0.06 -4.47 -3.70
C ILE A 43 1.27 -4.91 -4.30
N ILE A 44 2.29 -4.99 -3.45
CA ILE A 44 3.64 -5.43 -3.83
C ILE A 44 3.90 -6.90 -3.42
N PRO A 45 4.63 -7.69 -4.22
CA PRO A 45 5.08 -9.02 -3.81
C PRO A 45 5.99 -8.98 -2.58
N LYS A 46 5.79 -9.90 -1.63
CA LYS A 46 6.69 -10.09 -0.47
C LYS A 46 7.97 -10.87 -0.83
N VAL A 47 8.01 -11.51 -1.99
CA VAL A 47 9.13 -12.36 -2.46
C VAL A 47 9.92 -11.66 -3.56
N PRO A 48 11.26 -11.84 -3.62
CA PRO A 48 12.05 -11.35 -4.74
C PRO A 48 11.69 -12.12 -6.02
N ILE A 49 11.59 -11.39 -7.12
CA ILE A 49 11.46 -11.93 -8.48
C ILE A 49 12.62 -11.34 -9.28
N THR A 50 13.64 -12.18 -9.51
CA THR A 50 14.91 -11.81 -10.16
C THR A 50 15.01 -12.34 -11.58
N GLY A 51 14.27 -13.40 -11.91
CA GLY A 51 14.20 -13.95 -13.27
C GLY A 51 13.11 -15.00 -13.44
N LEU A 52 13.00 -15.53 -14.66
CA LEU A 52 11.91 -16.45 -15.05
C LEU A 52 11.87 -17.75 -14.22
N ARG A 53 13.00 -18.19 -13.68
CA ARG A 53 13.09 -19.40 -12.84
C ARG A 53 12.31 -19.27 -11.53
N ASP A 54 12.16 -18.05 -11.01
CA ASP A 54 11.50 -17.81 -9.71
C ASP A 54 10.01 -18.14 -9.76
N PHE A 55 9.37 -17.97 -10.92
CA PHE A 55 7.98 -18.40 -11.15
C PHE A 55 7.77 -19.91 -11.02
N SER A 56 8.82 -20.74 -11.17
CA SER A 56 8.69 -22.19 -10.93
C SER A 56 8.48 -22.54 -9.46
N TYR A 57 8.87 -21.64 -8.54
CA TYR A 57 8.66 -21.78 -7.09
C TYR A 57 7.38 -21.08 -6.64
N TRP A 58 7.21 -19.82 -7.04
CA TRP A 58 6.10 -18.96 -6.60
C TRP A 58 4.79 -19.20 -7.35
N TYR A 59 4.85 -19.80 -8.53
CA TYR A 59 3.72 -20.10 -9.38
C TYR A 59 3.84 -21.53 -9.94
N THR A 60 3.36 -21.80 -11.15
CA THR A 60 3.42 -23.13 -11.77
C THR A 60 4.88 -23.57 -12.04
N PRO A 61 5.30 -24.78 -11.63
CA PRO A 61 4.51 -25.84 -10.99
C PRO A 61 4.49 -25.82 -9.44
N GLY A 62 5.41 -25.11 -8.77
CA GLY A 62 5.61 -25.17 -7.31
C GLY A 62 4.38 -24.85 -6.46
N VAL A 63 3.53 -23.91 -6.89
CA VAL A 63 2.30 -23.51 -6.19
C VAL A 63 1.34 -24.68 -5.93
N ALA A 64 1.38 -25.73 -6.74
CA ALA A 64 0.55 -26.93 -6.55
C ALA A 64 0.83 -27.63 -5.20
N ALA A 65 2.07 -27.59 -4.71
CA ALA A 65 2.43 -28.17 -3.42
C ALA A 65 1.75 -27.43 -2.25
N VAL A 66 1.68 -26.10 -2.31
CA VAL A 66 0.99 -25.26 -1.32
C VAL A 66 -0.51 -25.57 -1.30
N SER A 67 -1.14 -25.62 -2.47
CA SER A 67 -2.56 -25.96 -2.60
C SER A 67 -2.88 -27.36 -2.07
N LEU A 68 -2.03 -28.36 -2.35
CA LEU A 68 -2.20 -29.73 -1.84
C LEU A 68 -1.98 -29.83 -0.33
N ALA A 69 -1.05 -29.06 0.24
CA ALA A 69 -0.84 -28.99 1.69
C ALA A 69 -2.07 -28.39 2.40
N ILE A 70 -2.54 -27.23 1.92
CA ILE A 70 -3.75 -26.56 2.46
C ILE A 70 -5.01 -27.41 2.25
N ASN A 71 -5.06 -28.24 1.21
CA ASN A 71 -6.18 -29.17 1.05
C ASN A 71 -6.20 -30.27 2.12
N LYS A 72 -5.04 -30.77 2.54
CA LYS A 72 -4.90 -31.79 3.60
C LYS A 72 -5.10 -31.20 5.00
N ASN A 73 -4.61 -29.98 5.25
CA ASN A 73 -4.83 -29.25 6.50
C ASN A 73 -5.13 -27.78 6.21
N LYS A 74 -6.35 -27.33 6.54
CA LYS A 74 -6.83 -25.97 6.28
C LYS A 74 -6.11 -24.91 7.11
N ASP A 75 -5.57 -25.26 8.28
CA ASP A 75 -4.89 -24.31 9.17
C ASP A 75 -3.55 -23.84 8.59
N LEU A 76 -2.92 -24.66 7.75
CA LEU A 76 -1.73 -24.26 6.98
C LEU A 76 -1.99 -23.06 6.04
N SER A 77 -3.26 -22.68 5.79
CA SER A 77 -3.55 -21.43 5.09
C SER A 77 -3.10 -20.18 5.85
N PHE A 78 -2.99 -20.24 7.18
CA PHE A 78 -2.43 -19.13 7.97
C PHE A 78 -0.91 -19.04 7.83
N GLU A 79 -0.19 -20.16 7.78
CA GLU A 79 1.28 -20.19 7.66
C GLU A 79 1.76 -19.95 6.23
N LEU A 80 1.15 -20.62 5.25
CA LEU A 80 1.62 -20.68 3.86
C LEU A 80 1.07 -19.54 2.97
N THR A 81 0.31 -18.60 3.51
CA THR A 81 -0.28 -17.48 2.75
C THR A 81 -0.27 -16.16 3.54
N GLY A 82 -0.68 -15.06 2.92
CA GLY A 82 -0.88 -13.78 3.61
C GLY A 82 -2.06 -13.74 4.59
N ARG A 83 -2.84 -14.83 4.74
CA ARG A 83 -4.08 -14.85 5.54
C ARG A 83 -3.88 -14.43 6.99
N TRP A 84 -2.74 -14.76 7.61
CA TRP A 84 -2.47 -14.40 9.01
C TRP A 84 -2.34 -12.88 9.26
N ASN A 85 -2.00 -12.09 8.23
CA ASN A 85 -1.79 -10.64 8.36
C ASN A 85 -2.65 -9.77 7.44
N THR A 86 -3.60 -10.35 6.71
CA THR A 86 -4.48 -9.62 5.80
C THR A 86 -5.84 -9.40 6.45
N ILE A 87 -6.22 -8.14 6.64
CA ILE A 87 -7.52 -7.74 7.20
C ILE A 87 -8.32 -7.04 6.10
N ALA A 88 -9.56 -7.48 5.88
CA ALA A 88 -10.49 -6.80 4.97
C ALA A 88 -11.25 -5.71 5.72
N VAL A 89 -11.18 -4.46 5.23
CA VAL A 89 -12.03 -3.36 5.67
C VAL A 89 -13.23 -3.30 4.74
N VAL A 90 -14.40 -3.67 5.24
CA VAL A 90 -15.65 -3.73 4.46
C VAL A 90 -16.62 -2.70 5.02
N GLY A 91 -17.13 -1.83 4.15
CA GLY A 91 -18.22 -0.90 4.43
C GLY A 91 -19.19 -0.90 3.26
N ASP A 92 -20.46 -0.64 3.56
CA ASP A 92 -21.56 -0.51 2.58
C ASP A 92 -21.65 0.89 1.96
N GLY A 93 -20.98 1.88 2.56
CA GLY A 93 -20.85 3.23 2.00
C GLY A 93 -22.08 4.12 2.18
N SER A 94 -22.96 3.75 3.11
CA SER A 94 -24.13 4.55 3.53
C SER A 94 -23.82 5.49 4.71
#